data_AF-A0A838AK45-F1
#
_entry.id   AF-A0A838AK45-F1
#
_cell.length_a   1.000
_cell.length_b   1.000
_cell.length_c   1.000
_cell.angle_alpha   90.00
_cell.angle_beta   90.00
_cell.angle_gamma   90.00
#
_symmetry.space_group_name_H-M   'P 1'
#
loop_
_entity.id
_entity.type
_entity.pdbx_description
1 polymer ?
#
loop_
_entity_poly.entity_id
_entity_poly.type
_entity_poly.pdbx_seq_one_letter_code
_entity_poly.pdbx_strand_id
1 'polypeptide(L)' 'MIKKIDEKRHQELIKLKEDLEKNRPHDIDAMRSWKHRMGKILEELELFKKY' A
#
# COMPACT_ATOMS: atom_id res chain seq x y z
N MET A 1 5.93 -22.69 -8.63
CA MET A 1 6.12 -21.43 -9.38
C MET A 1 5.28 -20.29 -8.77
N ILE A 2 5.51 -19.93 -7.51
CA ILE A 2 4.68 -18.93 -6.78
C ILE A 2 5.41 -17.57 -6.62
N LYS A 3 6.75 -17.58 -6.55
CA LYS A 3 7.58 -16.37 -6.31
C LYS A 3 7.34 -15.19 -7.27
N LYS A 4 7.04 -15.44 -8.55
CA LYS A 4 6.86 -14.35 -9.55
C LYS A 4 5.57 -13.55 -9.34
N ILE A 5 4.50 -14.19 -8.86
CA ILE A 5 3.22 -13.51 -8.62
C ILE A 5 3.35 -12.65 -7.36
N ASP A 6 3.99 -13.18 -6.32
CA ASP A 6 4.26 -12.47 -5.07
C ASP A 6 5.14 -11.23 -5.29
N GLU A 7 6.20 -11.35 -6.09
CA GLU A 7 7.07 -10.21 -6.40
C GLU A 7 6.35 -9.11 -7.19
N LYS A 8 5.51 -9.48 -8.17
CA LYS A 8 4.70 -8.51 -8.91
C LYS A 8 3.73 -7.77 -7.98
N ARG A 9 3.04 -8.49 -7.11
CA ARG A 9 2.11 -7.88 -6.15
C ARG A 9 2.82 -6.96 -5.16
N HIS A 10 3.99 -7.37 -4.68
CA HIS A 10 4.83 -6.54 -3.81
C HIS A 10 5.23 -5.21 -4.49
N GLN A 11 5.67 -5.25 -5.75
CA GLN A 11 6.00 -4.05 -6.52
C GLN A 11 4.78 -3.15 -6.76
N GLU A 12 3.62 -3.73 -7.04
CA GLU A 12 2.37 -2.97 -7.17
C GLU A 12 2.00 -2.25 -5.86
N LEU A 13 2.14 -2.92 -4.71
CA LEU A 13 1.87 -2.33 -3.40
C LEU A 13 2.82 -1.18 -3.06
N ILE A 14 4.12 -1.31 -3.38
CA ILE A 14 5.09 -0.22 -3.23
C ILE A 14 4.67 0.98 -4.07
N LYS A 15 4.30 0.76 -5.33
CA LYS A 15 3.85 1.84 -6.22
C LYS A 15 2.58 2.51 -5.70
N LEU A 16 1.58 1.72 -5.27
CA LEU A 16 0.34 2.24 -4.70
C LEU A 16 0.58 3.05 -3.43
N LYS A 17 1.51 2.60 -2.57
CA LYS A 17 1.94 3.37 -1.38
C LYS A 17 2.50 4.73 -1.80
N GLU A 18 3.45 4.76 -2.73
CA GLU A 18 4.07 6.01 -3.19
C GLU A 18 3.06 6.96 -3.84
N ASP A 19 2.16 6.44 -4.68
CA ASP A 19 1.12 7.23 -5.33
C ASP A 19 0.15 7.80 -4.29
N LEU A 20 -0.19 7.01 -3.26
CA LEU A 20 -1.03 7.46 -2.17
C LEU A 20 -0.32 8.53 -1.32
N GLU A 21 0.97 8.38 -1.03
CA GLU A 21 1.79 9.41 -0.34
C GLU A 21 1.85 10.73 -1.11
N LYS A 22 2.03 10.68 -2.44
CA LYS A 22 2.02 11.87 -3.30
C LYS A 22 0.67 12.59 -3.34
N ASN A 23 -0.42 11.83 -3.22
CA ASN A 23 -1.79 12.35 -3.24
C ASN A 23 -2.39 12.45 -1.82
N ARG A 24 -1.57 12.71 -0.80
CA ARG A 24 -2.06 12.89 0.56
C ARG A 24 -2.99 14.10 0.63
N PRO A 25 -4.28 13.91 0.99
CA PRO A 25 -5.22 15.01 1.07
C PRO A 25 -4.96 15.85 2.31
N HIS A 26 -5.37 17.12 2.24
CA HIS A 26 -5.32 18.07 3.35
C HIS A 26 -6.66 18.19 4.10
N ASP A 27 -7.76 17.77 3.47
CA ASP A 27 -9.08 17.72 4.08
C ASP A 27 -9.19 16.57 5.09
N ILE A 28 -9.90 16.80 6.20
CA ILE A 28 -9.99 15.86 7.33
C ILE A 28 -10.76 14.60 6.96
N ASP A 29 -11.84 14.71 6.20
CA ASP A 29 -12.66 13.56 5.81
C ASP A 29 -11.95 12.72 4.74
N ALA A 30 -11.30 13.39 3.79
CA ALA A 30 -10.42 12.73 2.83
C ALA A 30 -9.21 12.06 3.52
N MET A 31 -8.64 12.68 4.57
CA MET A 31 -7.55 12.11 5.37
C MET A 31 -7.95 10.80 6.06
N ARG A 32 -9.20 10.67 6.53
CA ARG A 32 -9.68 9.40 7.13
C ARG A 32 -9.67 8.26 6.11
N SER A 33 -10.20 8.52 4.91
CA SER A 33 -10.21 7.55 3.82
C SER A 33 -8.79 7.21 3.35
N TRP A 34 -7.93 8.22 3.25
CA TRP A 34 -6.52 8.05 2.92
C TRP A 34 -5.80 7.17 3.93
N LYS A 35 -5.98 7.43 5.24
CA LYS A 35 -5.36 6.66 6.33
C LYS A 35 -5.81 5.20 6.28
N HIS A 36 -7.10 4.95 6.04
CA HIS A 36 -7.62 3.59 5.92
C HIS A 36 -6.98 2.83 4.74
N ARG A 37 -6.93 3.47 3.56
CA ARG A 37 -6.30 2.87 2.37
C ARG A 37 -4.81 2.62 2.56
N MET A 38 -4.10 3.60 3.13
CA MET A 38 -2.67 3.47 3.45
C MET A 38 -2.42 2.32 4.42
N GLY A 39 -3.25 2.22 5.48
CA GLY A 39 -3.18 1.12 6.44
C GLY A 39 -3.29 -0.26 5.78
N LYS A 40 -4.24 -0.43 4.85
CA LYS A 40 -4.39 -1.71 4.12
C LYS A 40 -3.18 -2.05 3.25
N ILE A 41 -2.61 -1.07 2.56
CA ILE A 41 -1.40 -1.29 1.75
C ILE A 41 -0.22 -1.69 2.65
N LEU A 42 -0.07 -1.04 3.82
CA LEU A 42 1.00 -1.36 4.77
C LEU A 42 0.80 -2.75 5.40
N GLU A 43 -0.42 -3.10 5.82
CA GLU A 43 -0.76 -4.45 6.33
C GLU A 43 -0.39 -5.53 5.31
N GLU A 44 -0.71 -5.32 4.04
CA GLU A 44 -0.39 -6.29 2.98
C GLU A 44 1.13 -6.36 2.71
N LEU A 45 1.84 -5.22 2.71
CA LEU A 45 3.30 -5.18 2.58
C LEU A 45 4.02 -5.89 3.74
N GLU A 46 3.48 -5.84 4.96
CA GLU A 46 4.04 -6.55 6.10
C GLU A 46 3.98 -8.08 5.94
N LEU A 47 3.00 -8.60 5.21
CA LEU A 47 2.92 -10.03 4.89
C LEU A 47 4.12 -10.48 4.05
N PHE A 48 4.65 -9.62 3.17
CA PHE A 48 5.85 -9.91 2.38
C PHE A 48 7.16 -9.85 3.18
N LYS A 49 7.20 -9.11 4.31
CA LYS A 49 8.40 -9.05 5.18
C LYS A 49 8.55 -10.28 6.08
N LYS A 50 7.48 -11.07 6.25
CA LYS A 50 7.45 -12.28 7.08
C LYS A 50 7.91 -13.55 6.35
N TYR A 51 8.22 -13.46 5.07
CA TYR A 51 8.75 -14.55 4.22
C TYR A 51 10.15 -14.22 3.72
#